data_AF-A0A0S9ERD3-F1
#
_entry.id   AF-A0A0S9ERD3-F1
#
_cell.length_a   1.000
_cell.length_b   1.000
_cell.length_c   1.000
_cell.angle_alpha   90.00
_cell.angle_beta   90.00
_cell.angle_gamma   90.00
#
_symmetry.space_group_name_H-M   'P 1'
#
loop_
_entity.id
_entity.type
_entity.pdbx_description
1 polymer ?
#
loop_
_entity_poly.entity_id
_entity_poly.type
_entity_poly.pdbx_seq_one_letter_code
_entity_poly.pdbx_strand_id
1 'polypeptide(L)'
;MNVSNRLSPADAIARPSLDAFQQAAQEGDWVHVSRDGAQWKVLGTGTTPSQRSVAWIEPGADSTSAFVGALGQSFSQGIQASVVRELGLGPAPGKPLSSRTVMQAIDMAQTSRQTMQGVDFLTQLTVSAVGHSAGFKEACRSSGISEDAVTPQQRESIDAAMQQRFDLAAREGRSPVALQTARDWLRDELQALQLSRPHAN
;
A
#
# COMPACT_ATOMS: atom_id res chain seq x y z
N MET A 1 32.70 14.11 35.25
CA MET A 1 31.86 14.93 34.36
C MET A 1 31.88 14.31 32.97
N ASN A 2 30.76 13.73 32.53
CA ASN A 2 30.47 13.55 31.11
C ASN A 2 28.96 13.45 30.96
N VAL A 3 28.37 14.50 30.38
CA VAL A 3 26.93 14.64 30.13
C VAL A 3 26.67 13.98 28.78
N SER A 4 26.32 12.69 28.78
CA SER A 4 25.73 12.07 27.59
C SER A 4 24.28 12.53 27.49
N ASN A 5 24.09 13.54 26.65
CA ASN A 5 22.81 14.13 26.31
C ASN A 5 21.84 13.08 25.76
N ARG A 6 20.60 13.17 26.23
CA ARG A 6 19.47 12.30 25.91
C ARG A 6 18.99 12.53 24.49
N LEU A 7 18.68 11.46 23.76
CA LEU A 7 17.62 11.48 22.76
C LEU A 7 16.69 10.30 23.08
N SER A 8 15.63 10.60 23.82
CA SER A 8 14.51 9.66 23.99
C SER A 8 13.79 9.48 22.64
N PRO A 9 13.22 8.31 22.30
CA PRO A 9 12.51 8.08 21.04
C PRO A 9 11.15 8.80 20.92
N ALA A 10 10.89 9.82 21.74
CA ALA A 10 9.56 10.41 21.91
C ALA A 10 9.23 11.57 20.95
N ASP A 11 10.15 11.96 20.05
CA ASP A 11 10.00 13.17 19.22
C ASP A 11 9.78 12.90 17.72
N ALA A 12 9.51 11.65 17.32
CA ALA A 12 8.94 11.40 16.00
C ALA A 12 7.45 11.79 16.06
N ILE A 13 7.16 13.07 15.86
CA ILE A 13 5.80 13.60 15.78
C ILE A 13 5.04 12.76 14.74
N ALA A 14 4.14 11.89 15.20
CA ALA A 14 3.42 10.96 14.34
C ALA A 14 2.59 11.75 13.34
N ARG A 15 2.91 11.62 12.05
CA ARG A 15 2.13 12.26 10.98
C ARG A 15 0.67 11.78 11.04
N PRO A 16 -0.30 12.63 10.70
CA PRO A 16 -1.71 12.25 10.72
C PRO A 16 -1.98 11.07 9.77
N SER A 17 -2.81 10.13 10.21
CA SER A 17 -3.21 8.96 9.42
C SER A 17 -4.27 9.31 8.38
N LEU A 18 -4.40 8.48 7.35
CA LEU A 18 -5.43 8.66 6.33
C LEU A 18 -6.85 8.55 6.92
N ASP A 19 -7.05 7.66 7.90
CA ASP A 19 -8.32 7.48 8.60
C ASP A 19 -8.76 8.77 9.31
N ALA A 20 -7.83 9.53 9.89
CA ALA A 20 -8.14 10.81 10.53
C ALA A 20 -8.63 11.86 9.52
N PHE A 21 -8.05 11.89 8.32
CA PHE A 21 -8.55 12.74 7.23
C PHE A 21 -9.93 12.30 6.75
N GLN A 22 -10.17 10.99 6.64
CA GLN A 22 -11.46 10.46 6.23
C GLN A 22 -12.56 10.81 7.26
N GLN A 23 -12.28 10.65 8.55
CA GLN A 23 -13.21 11.02 9.63
C GLN A 23 -13.54 12.52 9.60
N ALA A 24 -12.51 13.37 9.56
CA ALA A 24 -12.71 14.83 9.47
C ALA A 24 -13.50 15.24 8.22
N ALA A 25 -13.32 14.54 7.10
CA ALA A 25 -14.04 14.80 5.86
C ALA A 25 -15.53 14.40 5.93
N GLN A 26 -15.90 13.46 6.80
CA GLN A 26 -17.29 13.08 7.04
C GLN A 26 -18.01 14.07 7.97
N GLU A 27 -17.28 14.76 8.84
CA GLU A 27 -17.81 15.66 9.86
C GLU A 27 -18.10 17.09 9.36
N GLY A 28 -17.40 17.54 8.31
CA GLY A 28 -17.54 18.91 7.80
C GLY A 28 -17.17 19.06 6.33
N ASP A 29 -17.37 20.25 5.77
CA ASP A 29 -17.10 20.55 4.35
C ASP A 29 -15.61 20.72 4.03
N TRP A 30 -14.82 21.03 5.05
CA TRP A 30 -13.40 21.34 4.94
C TRP A 30 -12.59 20.63 6.02
N VAL A 31 -11.44 20.11 5.64
CA VAL A 31 -10.46 19.46 6.51
C VAL A 31 -9.26 20.37 6.69
N HIS A 32 -8.83 20.56 7.93
CA HIS A 32 -7.57 21.22 8.23
C HIS A 32 -6.75 20.42 9.23
N VAL A 33 -5.44 20.61 9.18
CA VAL A 33 -4.49 20.02 10.12
C VAL A 33 -4.05 21.10 11.11
N SER A 34 -4.02 20.75 12.39
CA SER A 34 -3.57 21.60 13.49
C SER A 34 -2.60 20.81 14.38
N ARG A 35 -1.71 21.51 15.07
CA ARG A 35 -0.78 20.92 16.03
C ARG A 35 -1.18 21.31 17.45
N ASP A 36 -1.62 20.33 18.24
CA ASP A 36 -1.87 20.49 19.67
C ASP A 36 -0.60 20.12 20.45
N GLY A 37 0.27 21.11 20.67
CA GLY A 37 1.58 20.92 21.30
C GLY A 37 2.50 19.99 20.49
N ALA A 38 2.65 18.74 20.92
CA ALA A 38 3.49 17.74 20.26
C ALA A 38 2.72 16.80 19.30
N GLN A 39 1.40 16.93 19.19
CA GLN A 39 0.54 15.99 18.45
C GLN A 39 -0.14 16.67 17.25
N TRP A 40 -0.18 15.99 16.10
CA TRP A 40 -1.00 16.44 14.97
C TRP A 40 -2.46 16.02 15.19
N LYS A 41 -3.39 16.92 14.88
CA LYS A 41 -4.83 16.65 14.82
C LYS A 41 -5.38 17.06 13.46
N VAL A 42 -6.27 16.24 12.94
CA VAL A 42 -7.04 16.53 11.73
C VAL A 42 -8.45 16.88 12.16
N LEU A 43 -8.97 18.02 11.70
CA LEU A 43 -10.23 18.58 12.16
C LEU A 43 -11.14 18.90 10.97
N GLY A 44 -12.40 18.45 11.07
CA GLY A 44 -13.47 18.85 10.16
C GLY A 44 -14.03 20.22 10.54
N THR A 45 -14.32 21.06 9.55
CA THR A 45 -14.97 22.36 9.74
C THR A 45 -16.13 22.50 8.75
N GLY A 46 -17.32 22.77 9.28
CA GLY A 46 -18.49 23.15 8.49
C GLY A 46 -18.67 24.67 8.47
N THR A 47 -19.54 25.16 7.58
CA THR A 47 -19.97 26.57 7.62
C THR A 47 -20.93 26.80 8.79
N THR A 48 -20.60 27.75 9.67
CA THR A 48 -21.58 28.29 10.63
C THR A 48 -22.64 29.13 9.89
N PRO A 49 -23.88 29.25 10.41
CA PRO A 49 -24.97 30.02 9.79
C PRO A 49 -24.67 31.51 9.51
N SER A 50 -23.56 32.04 10.04
CA SER A 50 -23.11 33.43 9.87
C SER A 50 -22.06 33.63 8.78
N GLN A 51 -21.76 32.61 7.95
CA GLN A 51 -20.73 32.62 6.89
C GLN A 51 -19.30 32.98 7.37
N ARG A 52 -19.02 33.00 8.68
CA ARG A 52 -17.67 33.19 9.22
C ARG A 52 -17.08 31.86 9.65
N SER A 53 -16.34 31.23 8.74
CA SER A 53 -15.44 30.13 9.09
C SER A 53 -14.23 30.70 9.81
N VAL A 54 -14.09 30.39 11.11
CA VAL A 54 -12.89 30.69 11.88
C VAL A 54 -12.08 29.40 11.95
N ALA A 55 -11.43 29.06 10.84
CA ALA A 55 -10.34 28.09 10.89
C ALA A 55 -9.26 28.73 11.76
N TRP A 56 -8.91 28.09 12.88
CA TRP A 56 -7.70 28.43 13.62
C TRP A 56 -6.53 27.99 12.75
N ILE A 57 -6.17 28.83 11.78
CA ILE A 57 -5.04 28.60 10.88
C ILE A 57 -3.79 28.81 11.71
N GLU A 58 -3.16 27.73 12.16
CA GLU A 58 -1.77 27.82 12.59
C GLU A 58 -0.91 28.24 11.38
N PRO A 59 -0.13 29.32 11.49
CA PRO A 59 0.79 29.72 10.43
C PRO A 59 1.76 28.57 10.12
N GLY A 60 1.67 28.01 8.92
CA GLY A 60 2.60 26.98 8.42
C GLY A 60 2.06 25.55 8.35
N ALA A 61 0.83 25.27 8.81
CA ALA A 61 0.21 23.97 8.58
C ALA A 61 -0.27 23.85 7.12
N ASP A 62 0.14 22.79 6.43
CA ASP A 62 -0.30 22.47 5.08
C ASP A 62 -1.09 21.16 5.08
N SER A 63 -2.41 21.31 5.13
CA SER A 63 -3.35 20.19 5.16
C SER A 63 -3.23 19.31 3.92
N THR A 64 -2.91 19.89 2.76
CA THR A 64 -2.77 19.15 1.50
C THR A 64 -1.50 18.31 1.53
N SER A 65 -0.36 18.88 1.90
CA SER A 65 0.89 18.14 2.02
C SER A 65 0.82 17.04 3.09
N ALA A 66 0.14 17.30 4.21
CA ALA A 66 -0.08 16.29 5.25
C ALA A 66 -0.97 15.15 4.76
N PHE A 67 -2.06 15.45 4.05
CA PHE A 67 -2.95 14.45 3.44
C PHE A 67 -2.23 13.62 2.38
N VAL A 68 -1.47 14.26 1.48
CA VAL A 68 -0.66 13.57 0.48
C VAL A 68 0.35 12.64 1.16
N GLY A 69 0.98 13.07 2.25
CA GLY A 69 1.85 12.22 3.06
C GLY A 69 1.13 10.99 3.62
N ALA A 70 -0.08 11.16 4.15
CA ALA A 70 -0.91 10.06 4.65
C ALA A 70 -1.32 9.08 3.54
N LEU A 71 -1.69 9.58 2.35
CA LEU A 71 -1.96 8.73 1.18
C LEU A 71 -0.76 7.86 0.81
N GLY A 72 0.45 8.41 0.84
CA GLY A 72 1.68 7.66 0.54
C GLY A 72 2.08 6.64 1.60
N GLN A 73 1.54 6.75 2.82
CA GLN A 73 1.71 5.73 3.86
C GLN A 73 0.70 4.59 3.70
N SER A 74 -0.51 4.88 3.20
CA SER A 74 -1.58 3.90 3.04
C SER A 74 -1.58 3.19 1.68
N PHE A 75 -0.99 3.78 0.65
CA PHE A 75 -0.97 3.26 -0.72
C PHE A 75 0.43 3.31 -1.33
N SER A 76 0.63 2.58 -2.43
CA SER A 76 1.90 2.62 -3.17
C SER A 76 2.20 4.02 -3.72
N GLN A 77 3.48 4.32 -3.90
CA GLN A 77 3.94 5.60 -4.47
C GLN A 77 3.33 5.89 -5.84
N GLY A 78 3.11 4.87 -6.67
CA GLY A 78 2.47 5.01 -7.98
C GLY A 78 1.00 5.42 -7.90
N ILE A 79 0.25 4.85 -6.94
CA ILE A 79 -1.14 5.23 -6.68
C ILE A 79 -1.18 6.68 -6.16
N GLN A 80 -0.36 6.99 -5.16
CA GLN A 80 -0.26 8.34 -4.59
C GLN A 80 0.03 9.38 -5.68
N ALA A 81 1.07 9.16 -6.49
CA ALA A 81 1.46 10.08 -7.56
C ALA A 81 0.37 10.28 -8.61
N SER A 82 -0.37 9.22 -8.95
CA SER A 82 -1.48 9.29 -9.90
C SER A 82 -2.65 10.12 -9.34
N VAL A 83 -3.03 9.90 -8.08
CA VAL A 83 -4.08 10.67 -7.41
C VAL A 83 -3.68 12.14 -7.26
N VAL A 84 -2.45 12.41 -6.85
CA VAL A 84 -1.91 13.77 -6.71
C VAL A 84 -1.97 14.52 -8.03
N ARG A 85 -1.54 13.88 -9.13
CA ARG A 85 -1.55 14.47 -10.47
C ARG A 85 -2.98 14.73 -10.95
N GLU A 86 -3.87 13.77 -10.81
CA GLU A 86 -5.24 13.84 -11.32
C GLU A 86 -6.07 14.91 -10.61
N LEU A 87 -5.92 15.03 -9.28
CA LEU A 87 -6.67 16.00 -8.48
C LEU A 87 -5.94 17.34 -8.29
N GLY A 88 -4.74 17.49 -8.86
CA GLY A 88 -3.95 18.71 -8.73
C GLY A 88 -3.55 19.02 -7.28
N LEU A 89 -3.22 18.00 -6.48
CA LEU A 89 -2.89 18.15 -5.06
C LEU A 89 -1.47 18.71 -4.89
N GLY A 90 -1.35 20.03 -4.88
CA GLY A 90 -0.11 20.74 -4.57
C GLY A 90 -0.06 21.27 -3.13
N PRO A 91 1.14 21.57 -2.60
CA PRO A 91 1.27 22.25 -1.32
C PRO A 91 0.45 23.55 -1.27
N ALA A 92 -0.37 23.69 -0.23
CA ALA A 92 -1.23 24.85 -0.05
C ALA A 92 -1.23 25.30 1.43
N PRO A 93 -0.11 25.87 1.92
CA PRO A 93 0.03 26.26 3.32
C PRO A 93 -1.08 27.21 3.76
N GLY A 94 -1.64 26.96 4.95
CA GLY A 94 -2.70 27.77 5.55
C GLY A 94 -4.06 27.66 4.85
N LYS A 95 -4.22 26.79 3.85
CA LYS A 95 -5.52 26.51 3.22
C LYS A 95 -6.10 25.20 3.73
N PRO A 96 -7.39 25.16 4.09
CA PRO A 96 -8.06 23.89 4.32
C PRO A 96 -8.21 23.12 3.01
N LEU A 97 -8.18 21.79 3.11
CA LEU A 97 -8.45 20.87 2.02
C LEU A 97 -9.95 20.56 1.99
N SER A 98 -10.57 20.52 0.82
CA SER A 98 -12.01 20.21 0.75
C SER A 98 -12.26 18.75 1.11
N SER A 99 -13.32 18.49 1.89
CA SER A 99 -13.70 17.12 2.27
C SER A 99 -14.06 16.27 1.05
N ARG A 100 -14.67 16.89 0.03
CA ARG A 100 -14.97 16.22 -1.25
C ARG A 100 -13.69 15.74 -1.93
N THR A 101 -12.65 16.57 -1.95
CA THR A 101 -11.34 16.20 -2.51
C THR A 101 -10.70 15.06 -1.72
N VAL A 102 -10.79 15.08 -0.38
CA VAL A 102 -10.29 13.98 0.47
C VAL A 102 -10.99 12.67 0.12
N MET A 103 -12.32 12.65 0.10
CA MET A 103 -13.10 11.45 -0.20
C MET A 103 -12.82 10.93 -1.61
N GLN A 104 -12.82 11.82 -2.61
CA GLN A 104 -12.52 11.47 -3.99
C GLN A 104 -11.12 10.87 -4.15
N ALA A 105 -10.12 11.44 -3.48
CA ALA A 105 -8.75 10.92 -3.51
C ALA A 105 -8.64 9.52 -2.90
N ILE A 106 -9.35 9.27 -1.79
CA ILE A 106 -9.40 7.96 -1.14
C ILE A 106 -10.07 6.93 -2.06
N ASP A 107 -11.23 7.27 -2.63
CA ASP A 107 -11.96 6.39 -3.54
C ASP A 107 -11.09 6.00 -4.75
N MET A 108 -10.46 7.00 -5.40
CA MET A 108 -9.55 6.76 -6.53
C MET A 108 -8.37 5.86 -6.16
N ALA A 109 -7.78 6.07 -4.98
CA ALA A 109 -6.68 5.25 -4.51
C ALA A 109 -7.12 3.80 -4.24
N GLN A 110 -8.30 3.62 -3.65
CA GLN A 110 -8.89 2.29 -3.41
C GLN A 110 -9.21 1.56 -4.72
N THR A 111 -9.84 2.22 -5.69
CA THR A 111 -10.13 1.65 -7.01
C THR A 111 -8.84 1.26 -7.75
N SER A 112 -7.81 2.11 -7.69
CA SER A 112 -6.50 1.82 -8.28
C SER A 112 -5.88 0.57 -7.66
N ARG A 113 -5.91 0.45 -6.33
CA ARG A 113 -5.42 -0.74 -5.62
C ARG A 113 -6.18 -2.01 -6.02
N GLN A 114 -7.51 -1.95 -6.08
CA GLN A 114 -8.35 -3.10 -6.49
C GLN A 114 -8.03 -3.54 -7.92
N THR A 115 -7.79 -2.58 -8.81
CA THR A 115 -7.42 -2.89 -10.20
C THR A 115 -6.07 -3.59 -10.27
N MET A 116 -5.07 -3.11 -9.52
CA MET A 116 -3.75 -3.75 -9.44
C MET A 116 -3.84 -5.16 -8.86
N GLN A 117 -4.65 -5.36 -7.81
CA GLN A 117 -4.93 -6.70 -7.25
C GLN A 117 -5.54 -7.65 -8.29
N GLY A 118 -6.43 -7.15 -9.16
CA GLY A 118 -6.98 -7.94 -10.27
C GLY A 118 -5.91 -8.39 -11.27
N VAL A 119 -4.94 -7.53 -11.59
CA VAL A 119 -3.80 -7.87 -12.46
C VAL A 119 -2.89 -8.91 -11.80
N ASP A 120 -2.62 -8.77 -10.51
CA ASP A 120 -1.85 -9.77 -9.75
C ASP A 120 -2.55 -11.12 -9.73
N PHE A 121 -3.87 -11.14 -9.50
CA PHE A 121 -4.65 -12.37 -9.55
C PHE A 121 -4.56 -13.07 -10.92
N LEU A 122 -4.70 -12.32 -12.02
CA LEU A 122 -4.52 -12.88 -13.36
C LEU A 122 -3.10 -13.44 -13.54
N THR A 123 -2.09 -12.72 -13.04
CA THR A 123 -0.70 -13.18 -13.09
C THR A 123 -0.51 -14.48 -12.30
N GLN A 124 -1.06 -14.58 -11.09
CA GLN A 124 -1.06 -15.79 -10.28
C GLN A 124 -1.70 -16.97 -11.01
N LEU A 125 -2.84 -16.78 -11.69
CA LEU A 125 -3.47 -17.83 -12.48
C LEU A 125 -2.54 -18.35 -13.60
N THR A 126 -1.74 -17.49 -14.22
CA THR A 126 -0.82 -17.91 -15.29
C THR A 126 0.38 -18.74 -14.80
N VAL A 127 0.66 -18.72 -13.49
CA VAL A 127 1.79 -19.42 -12.85
C VAL A 127 1.34 -20.43 -11.79
N SER A 128 0.04 -20.64 -11.61
CA SER A 128 -0.50 -21.59 -10.62
C SER A 128 -0.08 -23.03 -10.90
N ALA A 129 0.41 -23.68 -9.86
CA ALA A 129 0.73 -25.10 -9.84
C ALA A 129 -0.55 -25.94 -9.78
N VAL A 130 -1.49 -25.62 -8.90
CA VAL A 130 -2.77 -26.35 -8.76
C VAL A 130 -3.58 -26.27 -10.05
N GLY A 131 -3.60 -25.12 -10.71
CA GLY A 131 -4.28 -24.91 -11.98
C GLY A 131 -3.60 -25.56 -13.19
N HIS A 132 -2.47 -26.25 -13.01
CA HIS A 132 -1.66 -26.82 -14.09
C HIS A 132 -1.38 -25.79 -15.22
N SER A 133 -1.09 -24.56 -14.80
CA SER A 133 -0.94 -23.43 -15.72
C SER A 133 0.23 -23.62 -16.68
N ALA A 134 0.20 -22.92 -17.82
CA ALA A 134 1.31 -22.94 -18.77
C ALA A 134 2.64 -22.48 -18.13
N GLY A 135 2.59 -21.52 -17.20
CA GLY A 135 3.77 -21.06 -16.46
C GLY A 135 4.36 -22.15 -15.56
N PHE A 136 3.52 -22.93 -14.88
CA PHE A 136 3.98 -24.07 -14.08
C PHE A 136 4.61 -25.16 -14.93
N LYS A 137 3.99 -25.53 -16.05
CA LYS A 137 4.55 -26.55 -16.97
C LYS A 137 5.92 -26.15 -17.50
N GLU A 138 6.07 -24.89 -17.88
CA GLU A 138 7.35 -24.35 -18.34
C GLU A 138 8.39 -24.35 -17.20
N ALA A 139 8.01 -23.95 -15.99
CA ALA A 139 8.91 -23.95 -14.85
C ALA A 139 9.39 -25.37 -14.49
N CYS A 140 8.51 -26.36 -14.51
CA CYS A 140 8.85 -27.77 -14.36
C CYS A 140 9.84 -28.24 -15.43
N ARG A 141 9.57 -27.96 -16.71
CA ARG A 141 10.46 -28.31 -17.84
C ARG A 141 11.84 -27.68 -17.69
N SER A 142 11.89 -26.39 -17.38
CA SER A 142 13.15 -25.65 -17.18
C SER A 142 13.97 -26.15 -15.98
N SER A 143 13.31 -26.76 -15.00
CA SER A 143 13.92 -27.32 -13.79
C SER A 143 14.20 -28.83 -13.90
N GLY A 144 13.92 -29.45 -15.06
CA GLY A 144 14.05 -30.90 -15.24
C GLY A 144 13.11 -31.73 -14.36
N ILE A 145 12.02 -31.14 -13.86
CA ILE A 145 11.02 -31.80 -13.00
C ILE A 145 9.89 -32.33 -13.88
N SER A 146 9.56 -33.61 -13.75
CA SER A 146 8.32 -34.13 -14.34
C SER A 146 7.11 -33.53 -13.61
N GLU A 147 6.13 -33.03 -14.35
CA GLU A 147 4.90 -32.45 -13.79
C GLU A 147 4.18 -33.43 -12.85
N ASP A 148 4.20 -34.73 -13.18
CA ASP A 148 3.60 -35.80 -12.38
C ASP A 148 4.37 -36.11 -11.10
N ALA A 149 5.64 -35.70 -11.03
CA ALA A 149 6.47 -35.87 -9.83
C ALA A 149 6.14 -34.83 -8.75
N VAL A 150 5.38 -33.78 -9.06
CA VAL A 150 4.91 -32.78 -8.09
C VAL A 150 3.52 -33.19 -7.62
N THR A 151 3.42 -33.60 -6.35
CA THR A 151 2.15 -34.11 -5.80
C THR A 151 1.12 -32.98 -5.67
N PRO A 152 -0.20 -33.29 -5.59
CA PRO A 152 -1.23 -32.28 -5.33
C PRO A 152 -0.93 -31.40 -4.11
N GLN A 153 -0.49 -32.00 -3.00
CA GLN A 153 -0.13 -31.29 -1.78
C GLN A 153 1.07 -30.34 -2.00
N GLN A 154 2.07 -30.75 -2.80
CA GLN A 154 3.18 -29.87 -3.14
C GLN A 154 2.73 -28.70 -4.01
N ARG A 155 1.82 -28.93 -4.95
CA ARG A 155 1.24 -27.86 -5.77
C ARG A 155 0.49 -26.82 -4.93
N GLU A 156 -0.31 -27.27 -3.97
CA GLU A 156 -0.99 -26.39 -3.01
C GLU A 156 0.01 -25.57 -2.18
N SER A 157 1.10 -26.21 -1.71
CA SER A 157 2.15 -25.53 -0.97
C SER A 157 2.89 -24.49 -1.80
N ILE A 158 3.15 -24.76 -3.09
CA ILE A 158 3.75 -23.80 -4.02
C ILE A 158 2.82 -22.59 -4.18
N ASP A 159 1.54 -22.82 -4.45
CA ASP A 159 0.58 -21.73 -4.67
C ASP A 159 0.39 -20.89 -3.39
N ALA A 160 0.42 -21.51 -2.21
CA ALA A 160 0.41 -20.80 -0.93
C ALA A 160 1.67 -19.93 -0.71
N ALA A 161 2.86 -20.46 -1.03
CA ALA A 161 4.11 -19.71 -0.94
C ALA A 161 4.13 -18.53 -1.93
N MET A 162 3.65 -18.77 -3.16
CA MET A 162 3.47 -17.74 -4.18
C MET A 162 2.52 -16.65 -3.68
N GLN A 163 1.36 -17.01 -3.10
CA GLN A 163 0.42 -16.03 -2.54
C GLN A 163 1.10 -15.12 -1.50
N GLN A 164 1.91 -15.67 -0.60
CA GLN A 164 2.66 -14.88 0.38
C GLN A 164 3.62 -13.88 -0.29
N ARG A 165 4.30 -14.27 -1.37
CA ARG A 165 5.19 -13.38 -2.13
C ARG A 165 4.42 -12.24 -2.80
N PHE A 166 3.24 -12.52 -3.37
CA PHE A 166 2.38 -11.48 -3.95
C PHE A 166 1.84 -10.53 -2.87
N ASP A 167 1.40 -11.04 -1.72
CA ASP A 167 0.93 -10.21 -0.61
C ASP A 167 2.03 -9.29 -0.08
N LEU A 168 3.27 -9.79 0.01
CA LEU A 168 4.43 -8.98 0.39
C LEU A 168 4.71 -7.89 -0.66
N ALA A 169 4.71 -8.23 -1.94
CA ALA A 169 4.90 -7.26 -3.03
C ALA A 169 3.81 -6.17 -3.02
N ALA A 170 2.55 -6.52 -2.76
CA ALA A 170 1.47 -5.56 -2.63
C ALA A 170 1.68 -4.60 -1.45
N ARG A 171 2.09 -5.10 -0.28
CA ARG A 171 2.40 -4.28 0.91
C ARG A 171 3.58 -3.34 0.69
N GLU A 172 4.58 -3.77 -0.08
CA GLU A 172 5.75 -2.97 -0.44
C GLU A 172 5.49 -2.03 -1.64
N GLY A 173 4.28 -2.01 -2.19
CA GLY A 173 3.92 -1.16 -3.33
C GLY A 173 4.58 -1.58 -4.64
N ARG A 174 5.00 -2.85 -4.75
CA ARG A 174 5.57 -3.49 -5.95
C ARG A 174 4.52 -4.21 -6.81
N SER A 175 3.24 -3.97 -6.53
CA SER A 175 2.10 -4.43 -7.34
C SER A 175 1.82 -3.41 -8.47
N PRO A 176 1.46 -3.86 -9.68
CA PRO A 176 1.32 -5.26 -10.09
C PRO A 176 2.68 -5.94 -10.33
N VAL A 177 2.77 -7.21 -9.97
CA VAL A 177 3.95 -8.05 -10.17
C VAL A 177 4.05 -8.44 -11.63
N ALA A 178 5.20 -8.17 -12.24
CA ALA A 178 5.46 -8.58 -13.62
C ALA A 178 5.47 -10.11 -13.75
N LEU A 179 4.91 -10.63 -14.84
CA LEU A 179 4.84 -12.07 -15.11
C LEU A 179 6.21 -12.77 -15.02
N GLN A 180 7.28 -12.12 -15.49
CA GLN A 180 8.62 -12.70 -15.42
C GLN A 180 9.08 -12.90 -13.97
N THR A 181 8.85 -11.92 -13.10
CA THR A 181 9.16 -12.02 -11.67
C THR A 181 8.39 -13.16 -11.01
N ALA A 182 7.10 -13.31 -11.33
CA ALA A 182 6.29 -14.41 -10.82
C ALA A 182 6.79 -15.78 -11.32
N ARG A 183 7.26 -15.88 -12.57
CA ARG A 183 7.88 -17.10 -13.10
C ARG A 183 9.19 -17.46 -12.41
N ASP A 184 10.00 -16.46 -12.09
CA ASP A 184 11.25 -16.68 -11.38
C ASP A 184 10.97 -17.15 -9.95
N TRP A 185 10.01 -16.56 -9.25
CA TRP A 185 9.56 -17.04 -7.94
C TRP A 185 9.05 -18.49 -7.98
N LEU A 186 8.26 -18.84 -8.99
CA LEU A 186 7.77 -20.21 -9.15
C LEU A 186 8.93 -21.21 -9.30
N ARG A 187 9.98 -20.82 -10.04
CA ARG A 187 11.18 -21.65 -10.21
C ARG A 187 11.91 -21.85 -8.88
N ASP A 188 12.04 -20.80 -8.07
CA ASP A 188 12.64 -20.90 -6.74
C ASP A 188 11.88 -21.89 -5.85
N GLU A 189 10.55 -21.83 -5.83
CA GLU A 189 9.71 -22.73 -5.02
C GLU A 189 9.84 -24.20 -5.47
N LEU A 190 9.90 -24.43 -6.79
CA LEU A 190 10.14 -25.77 -7.35
C LEU A 190 11.51 -26.33 -6.94
N GLN A 191 12.55 -25.50 -6.96
CA GLN A 191 13.90 -25.91 -6.54
C GLN A 191 13.98 -26.18 -5.04
N ALA A 192 13.30 -25.38 -4.21
CA ALA A 192 13.23 -25.59 -2.76
C ALA A 192 12.60 -26.95 -2.41
N LEU A 193 11.58 -27.38 -3.16
CA LEU A 193 10.96 -28.70 -3.00
C LEU A 193 11.89 -29.85 -3.41
N GLN A 194 12.74 -29.66 -4.43
CA GLN A 194 13.73 -30.68 -4.82
C GLN A 194 14.79 -30.88 -3.73
N LEU A 195 15.31 -29.79 -3.16
CA LEU A 195 16.32 -29.82 -2.10
C LEU A 195 15.80 -30.44 -0.80
N SER A 196 14.48 -30.41 -0.60
CA SER A 196 13.81 -31.01 0.56
C SER A 196 13.56 -32.52 0.43
N ARG A 197 13.81 -33.12 -0.75
CA ARG A 197 13.80 -34.58 -0.91
C ARG A 197 15.16 -35.14 -0.45
N PRO A 198 15.21 -36.01 0.58
CA PRO A 198 16.42 -36.77 0.81
C PRO A 198 16.65 -37.64 -0.44
N HIS A 199 17.85 -37.58 -1.02
CA HIS A 199 18.28 -38.53 -2.03
C HIS A 199 18.22 -39.93 -1.41
N ALA A 200 17.13 -40.64 -1.65
CA ALA A 200 17.04 -42.07 -1.38
C ALA A 200 17.94 -42.75 -2.41
N ASN A 201 19.12 -43.17 -1.95
CA ASN A 201 20.03 -44.07 -2.63
C ASN A 201 19.47 -45.50 -2.59
#